data_AF-A0A076F9B6-F1
#
_entry.id   AF-A0A076F9B6-F1
#
_cell.length_a   1.000
_cell.length_b   1.000
_cell.length_c   1.000
_cell.angle_alpha   90.00
_cell.angle_beta   90.00
_cell.angle_gamma   90.00
#
_symmetry.space_group_name_H-M   'P 1'
#
loop_
_entity.id
_entity.type
_entity.pdbx_description
1 polymer ?
#
loop_
_entity_poly.entity_id
_entity_poly.type
_entity_poly.pdbx_seq_one_letter_code
_entity_poly.pdbx_strand_id
1 'polypeptide(L)'
;MKTLIFLAIFCVTGAYAINKIEIITTQNRTLKAEIWGKDTTSLLVIYNNSNLTPNCTLTKIGKSFDGVVRKWELKCKLPKSSGRLIIKYQNPRNQNLEINKFIE
;
A
#
# COMPACT_ATOMS: atom_id res chain seq x y z
N MET A 1 26.16 -40.83 -16.44
CA MET A 1 24.96 -40.54 -15.63
C MET A 1 24.75 -39.04 -15.62
N LYS A 2 23.70 -38.53 -16.28
CA LYS A 2 23.37 -37.11 -16.30
C LYS A 2 22.36 -36.84 -15.20
N THR A 3 22.77 -36.14 -14.15
CA THR A 3 21.87 -35.64 -13.10
C THR A 3 21.07 -34.46 -13.65
N LEU A 4 19.78 -34.66 -13.89
CA LEU A 4 18.84 -33.58 -14.20
C LEU A 4 18.34 -33.00 -12.88
N ILE A 5 18.81 -31.80 -12.54
CA ILE A 5 18.27 -31.02 -11.42
C ILE A 5 17.02 -30.32 -11.93
N PHE A 6 15.84 -30.80 -11.53
CA PHE A 6 14.58 -30.09 -11.74
C PHE A 6 14.51 -28.91 -10.76
N LEU A 7 14.69 -27.69 -11.26
CA LEU A 7 14.38 -26.47 -10.51
C LEU A 7 12.88 -26.15 -10.69
N ALA A 8 12.06 -26.58 -9.74
CA ALA A 8 10.64 -26.22 -9.71
C ALA A 8 10.50 -24.76 -9.22
N ILE A 9 10.35 -23.82 -10.15
CA ILE A 9 10.01 -22.43 -9.84
C ILE A 9 8.49 -22.37 -9.63
N PHE A 10 8.04 -22.53 -8.39
CA PHE A 10 6.69 -22.14 -7.99
C PHE A 10 6.67 -20.65 -7.62
N CYS A 11 6.61 -19.77 -8.62
CA CYS A 11 6.19 -18.38 -8.41
C CYS A 11 4.67 -18.30 -8.56
N VAL A 12 3.94 -18.84 -7.58
CA VAL A 12 2.49 -18.63 -7.50
C VAL A 12 2.22 -17.53 -6.49
N THR A 13 2.38 -16.27 -6.91
CA THR A 13 1.80 -15.13 -6.21
C THR A 13 0.83 -14.46 -7.16
N GLY A 14 -0.35 -15.05 -7.29
CA GLY A 14 -1.50 -14.37 -7.88
C GLY A 14 -1.71 -13.07 -7.11
N ALA A 15 -1.66 -11.95 -7.83
CA ALA A 15 -1.60 -10.60 -7.29
C ALA A 15 -2.75 -10.33 -6.31
N TYR A 16 -2.44 -10.44 -5.03
CA TYR A 16 -3.16 -9.73 -4.00
C TYR A 16 -2.79 -8.25 -4.20
N ALA A 17 -3.78 -7.42 -4.55
CA ALA A 17 -3.49 -6.09 -5.05
C ALA A 17 -4.47 -5.04 -4.54
N ILE A 18 -3.99 -3.79 -4.58
CA ILE A 18 -4.72 -2.60 -4.19
C ILE A 18 -5.39 -2.01 -5.44
N ASN A 19 -6.72 -1.96 -5.45
CA ASN A 19 -7.51 -1.39 -6.53
C ASN A 19 -7.44 0.14 -6.54
N LYS A 20 -7.51 0.76 -5.36
CA LYS A 20 -7.60 2.22 -5.21
C LYS A 20 -7.04 2.64 -3.86
N ILE A 21 -6.42 3.81 -3.81
CA ILE A 21 -6.09 4.54 -2.58
C ILE A 21 -6.65 5.95 -2.69
N GLU A 22 -7.28 6.46 -1.63
CA GLU A 22 -7.80 7.81 -1.55
C GLU A 22 -7.33 8.48 -0.26
N ILE A 23 -6.64 9.61 -0.39
CA ILE A 23 -6.18 10.38 0.77
C ILE A 23 -7.35 11.22 1.29
N ILE A 24 -7.83 10.90 2.49
CA ILE A 24 -8.96 11.59 3.12
C ILE A 24 -8.50 12.88 3.78
N THR A 25 -7.41 12.83 4.57
CA THR A 25 -6.85 14.02 5.21
C THR A 25 -5.37 13.88 5.46
N THR A 26 -4.69 15.02 5.50
CA THR A 26 -3.29 15.17 5.90
C THR A 26 -3.13 16.25 6.98
N GLN A 27 -4.25 16.69 7.58
CA GLN A 27 -4.27 17.73 8.60
C GLN A 27 -3.69 17.24 9.93
N ASN A 28 -3.29 18.19 10.80
CA ASN A 28 -2.76 17.91 12.14
C ASN A 28 -1.63 16.85 12.13
N ARG A 29 -0.77 16.89 11.09
CA ARG A 29 0.33 15.94 10.87
C ARG A 29 -0.12 14.48 10.94
N THR A 30 -1.34 14.20 10.49
CA THR A 30 -1.91 12.86 10.42
C THR A 30 -2.34 12.58 8.99
N LEU A 31 -1.69 11.61 8.36
CA LEU A 31 -2.16 11.04 7.11
C LEU A 31 -3.29 10.05 7.44
N LYS A 32 -4.45 10.26 6.84
CA LYS A 32 -5.55 9.31 6.80
C LYS A 32 -5.87 9.02 5.34
N ALA A 33 -5.86 7.75 4.97
CA ALA A 33 -6.24 7.31 3.62
C ALA A 33 -7.14 6.07 3.70
N GLU A 34 -8.02 5.94 2.72
CA GLU A 34 -8.81 4.73 2.49
C GLU A 34 -8.18 3.93 1.36
N ILE A 35 -8.10 2.62 1.56
CA ILE A 35 -7.50 1.68 0.62
C ILE A 35 -8.53 0.61 0.30
N TRP A 36 -8.76 0.38 -0.99
CA TRP A 36 -9.61 -0.70 -1.47
C TRP A 36 -8.73 -1.73 -2.15
N GLY A 37 -8.79 -2.97 -1.68
CA GLY A 37 -7.96 -4.05 -2.18
C GLY A 37 -8.27 -5.39 -1.53
N LYS A 38 -7.82 -6.48 -2.14
CA LYS A 38 -7.91 -7.81 -1.52
C LYS A 38 -6.96 -7.92 -0.33
N ASP A 39 -5.80 -7.27 -0.43
CA ASP A 39 -4.79 -7.11 0.60
C ASP A 39 -4.14 -5.71 0.54
N THR A 40 -3.10 -5.50 1.35
CA THR A 40 -2.35 -4.24 1.39
C THR A 40 -0.83 -4.48 1.44
N THR A 41 -0.34 -5.66 1.04
CA THR A 41 1.08 -6.06 1.23
C THR A 41 2.07 -5.24 0.41
N SER A 42 1.65 -4.72 -0.75
CA SER A 42 2.48 -3.89 -1.63
C SER A 42 2.53 -2.42 -1.23
N LEU A 43 1.86 -2.02 -0.13
CA LEU A 43 1.77 -0.62 0.29
C LEU A 43 3.10 -0.11 0.86
N LEU A 44 3.61 0.96 0.25
CA LEU A 44 4.79 1.68 0.74
C LEU A 44 4.48 3.17 0.89
N VAL A 45 4.58 3.69 2.11
CA VAL A 45 4.40 5.10 2.45
C VAL A 45 5.78 5.70 2.71
N ILE A 46 6.12 6.76 1.99
CA ILE A 46 7.41 7.44 2.06
C ILE A 46 7.16 8.91 2.39
N TYR A 47 7.93 9.46 3.32
CA TYR A 47 7.92 10.89 3.63
C TYR A 47 9.35 11.43 3.60
N ASN A 48 9.63 12.43 2.75
CA ASN A 48 10.99 12.96 2.55
C ASN A 48 12.04 11.84 2.37
N ASN A 49 11.78 10.91 1.46
CA ASN A 49 12.61 9.73 1.16
C ASN A 49 12.80 8.72 2.30
N SER A 50 12.13 8.91 3.45
CA SER A 50 12.16 7.97 4.56
C SER A 50 10.95 7.05 4.53
N ASN A 51 11.17 5.75 4.76
CA ASN A 51 10.08 4.77 4.84
C ASN A 51 9.24 5.02 6.11
N LEU A 52 7.99 5.43 5.91
CA LEU A 52 7.01 5.69 6.97
C LEU A 52 6.05 4.51 7.18
N THR A 53 6.01 3.51 6.29
CA THR A 53 5.11 2.35 6.41
C THR A 53 5.12 1.70 7.80
N PRO A 54 6.27 1.48 8.46
CA PRO A 54 6.29 0.86 9.78
C PRO A 54 5.56 1.67 10.87
N ASN A 55 5.43 2.99 10.66
CA ASN A 55 4.78 3.91 11.59
C ASN A 55 3.30 4.12 11.26
N CYS A 56 2.78 3.39 10.28
CA CYS A 56 1.40 3.45 9.86
C CYS A 56 0.61 2.29 10.48
N THR A 57 -0.63 2.57 10.86
CA THR A 57 -1.62 1.57 11.24
C THR A 57 -2.55 1.33 10.07
N LEU A 58 -2.81 0.05 9.77
CA LEU A 58 -3.80 -0.40 8.80
C LEU A 58 -4.93 -1.11 9.53
N THR A 59 -6.12 -0.53 9.50
CA THR A 59 -7.31 -1.07 10.16
C THR A 59 -8.35 -1.42 9.12
N LYS A 60 -8.92 -2.62 9.18
CA LYS A 60 -10.02 -3.00 8.29
C LYS A 60 -11.29 -2.23 8.67
N ILE A 61 -11.85 -1.45 7.75
CA ILE A 61 -13.04 -0.60 8.01
C ILE A 61 -14.18 -0.93 7.03
N GLY A 62 -15.17 -1.67 7.51
CA GLY A 62 -16.41 -1.93 6.77
C GLY A 62 -16.51 -3.29 6.06
N LYS A 63 -17.68 -3.50 5.45
CA LYS A 63 -18.03 -4.71 4.69
C LYS A 63 -17.39 -4.64 3.30
N SER A 64 -16.77 -5.73 2.87
CA SER A 64 -16.19 -5.86 1.53
C SER A 64 -17.24 -5.60 0.45
N PHE A 65 -16.89 -4.84 -0.59
CA PHE A 65 -17.64 -4.89 -1.84
C PHE A 65 -17.47 -6.32 -2.37
N ASP A 66 -18.55 -7.09 -2.36
CA ASP A 66 -18.66 -8.42 -2.96
C ASP A 66 -17.79 -9.55 -2.33
N GLY A 67 -17.28 -9.38 -1.11
CA GLY A 67 -16.41 -10.38 -0.46
C GLY A 67 -14.95 -10.38 -0.97
N VAL A 68 -14.72 -9.85 -2.16
CA VAL A 68 -13.43 -9.86 -2.87
C VAL A 68 -12.61 -8.60 -2.58
N VAL A 69 -13.24 -7.42 -2.55
CA VAL A 69 -12.56 -6.13 -2.31
C VAL A 69 -12.82 -5.67 -0.88
N ARG A 70 -11.77 -5.54 -0.07
CA ARG A 70 -11.84 -5.06 1.31
C ARG A 70 -11.47 -3.59 1.36
N LYS A 71 -12.10 -2.88 2.31
CA LYS A 71 -11.78 -1.50 2.63
C LYS A 71 -10.92 -1.44 3.89
N TRP A 72 -9.82 -0.71 3.81
CA TRP A 72 -8.86 -0.51 4.88
C TRP A 72 -8.67 0.99 5.13
N GLU A 73 -8.42 1.35 6.37
CA GLU A 73 -8.05 2.68 6.81
C GLU A 73 -6.56 2.66 7.11
N LEU A 74 -5.81 3.45 6.36
CA LEU A 74 -4.42 3.75 6.63
C LEU A 74 -4.34 5.02 7.48
N LYS A 75 -3.65 4.94 8.61
CA LYS A 75 -3.37 6.09 9.46
C LYS A 75 -1.89 6.15 9.81
N CYS A 76 -1.23 7.26 9.50
CA CYS A 76 0.18 7.47 9.81
C CYS A 76 0.37 8.84 10.48
N LYS A 77 1.27 8.92 11.46
CA LYS A 77 1.76 10.22 11.94
C LYS A 77 2.83 10.73 10.99
N LEU A 78 2.65 11.93 10.45
CA LEU A 78 3.62 12.60 9.60
C LEU A 78 4.67 13.33 10.46
N PRO A 79 5.93 13.42 10.01
CA PRO A 79 6.94 14.28 10.63
C PRO A 79 6.49 15.75 10.72
N LYS A 80 7.04 16.50 11.68
CA LYS A 80 6.69 17.91 11.93
C LYS A 80 7.28 18.91 10.91
N SER A 81 8.02 18.44 9.91
CA SER A 81 8.54 19.25 8.81
C SER A 81 7.56 19.24 7.64
N SER A 82 7.56 20.28 6.81
CA SER A 82 6.99 20.21 5.46
C SER A 82 7.77 19.19 4.62
N GLY A 83 7.12 18.62 3.61
CA GLY A 83 7.76 17.54 2.87
C GLY A 83 6.89 16.83 1.85
N ARG A 84 7.55 16.01 1.04
CA ARG A 84 6.93 15.20 0.00
C ARG A 84 6.47 13.86 0.59
N LEU A 85 5.17 13.61 0.49
CA LEU A 85 4.53 12.33 0.75
C LEU A 85 4.39 11.55 -0.56
N ILE A 86 4.85 10.29 -0.56
CA ILE A 86 4.67 9.37 -1.69
C ILE A 86 4.04 8.08 -1.15
N ILE A 87 2.95 7.64 -1.75
CA ILE A 87 2.33 6.33 -1.47
C ILE A 87 2.47 5.49 -2.72
N LYS A 88 3.25 4.41 -2.66
CA LYS A 88 3.44 3.44 -3.74
C LYS A 88 2.63 2.17 -3.46
N TYR A 89 2.10 1.56 -4.50
CA TYR A 89 1.34 0.32 -4.43
C TYR A 89 1.30 -0.40 -5.77
N GLN A 90 0.97 -1.69 -5.73
CA GLN A 90 0.75 -2.50 -6.93
C GLN A 90 -0.75 -2.71 -7.15
N ASN A 91 -1.21 -2.45 -8.37
CA ASN A 91 -2.60 -2.64 -8.75
C ASN A 91 -2.89 -4.08 -9.22
N PRO A 92 -4.16 -4.48 -9.43
CA PRO A 92 -4.51 -5.84 -9.86
C PRO A 92 -3.96 -6.25 -11.23
N ARG A 93 -3.41 -5.30 -12.00
CA ARG A 93 -2.74 -5.55 -13.29
C ARG A 93 -1.22 -5.62 -13.13
N ASN A 94 -0.71 -5.77 -11.92
CA ASN A 94 0.72 -5.75 -11.58
C ASN A 94 1.46 -4.46 -11.92
N GLN A 95 0.74 -3.35 -12.11
CA GLN A 95 1.36 -2.06 -12.39
C GLN A 95 1.72 -1.39 -11.06
N ASN A 96 2.96 -0.90 -10.97
CA ASN A 96 3.40 -0.06 -9.86
C ASN A 96 2.85 1.35 -10.05
N LEU A 97 2.03 1.79 -9.11
CA LEU A 97 1.43 3.11 -9.10
C LEU A 97 1.97 3.92 -7.91
N GLU A 98 1.94 5.24 -8.06
CA GLU A 98 2.30 6.15 -6.99
C GLU A 98 1.33 7.32 -6.90
N ILE A 99 1.07 7.74 -5.66
CA ILE A 99 0.38 8.99 -5.33
C ILE A 99 1.41 9.89 -4.68
N ASN A 100 1.57 11.09 -5.23
CA ASN A 100 2.56 12.06 -4.79
C ASN A 100 1.86 13.34 -4.35
N LYS A 101 2.15 13.80 -3.13
CA LYS A 101 1.55 15.00 -2.56
C LYS A 101 2.58 15.75 -1.71
N PHE A 102 2.63 17.07 -1.85
CA PHE A 102 3.41 17.91 -0.94
C PHE A 102 2.57 18.30 0.27
N ILE A 103 3.15 18.21 1.46
CA ILE A 103 2.52 18.54 2.74
C ILE A 103 3.26 19.74 3.33
N GLU A 104 2.53 20.83 3.55
CA GLU A 104 3.02 22.05 4.19
C GLU A 104 3.02 21.89 5.73
#